data_AF-A0A524FCP4-F1
#
_entry.id   AF-A0A524FCP4-F1
#
_cell.length_a   1.000
_cell.length_b   1.000
_cell.length_c   1.000
_cell.angle_alpha   90.00
_cell.angle_beta   90.00
_cell.angle_gamma   90.00
#
_symmetry.space_group_name_H-M   'P 1'
#
loop_
_entity.id
_entity.type
_entity.pdbx_description
1 polymer ?
#
loop_
_entity_poly.entity_id
_entity_poly.type
_entity_poly.pdbx_seq_one_letter_code
_entity_poly.pdbx_strand_id
1 'polypeptide(L)'
;KNENSVKYFELELMDFKKQVEKFVDTKISNENLLESIKKYNNFKTKLIELNSLNVKGSEKLRVIQTAMLYGPSYRGKVIEFIEKNRDNQEEFSNLKDVILTGCSIFLNDYLIDLIEQAGGNVYFFDTWIGNHYYSQIFDDEKLNSSQNPYSLLIERFKKNKLSDHSVPNFLENKIRKIEEINGKYKENNSHDLGVINHIIKFCDHFSMLSSYFKEKLQKKGFQVLNLERDYSRANRGQLSTRIDAFLEML
;
A
#
# COMPACT_ATOMS: atom_id res chain seq x y z
N LYS A 1 20.06 -4.54 6.91
CA LYS A 1 20.67 -5.02 5.64
C LYS A 1 22.16 -4.81 5.72
N ASN A 2 22.98 -5.83 5.44
CA ASN A 2 24.44 -5.75 5.58
C ASN A 2 25.10 -5.31 4.26
N GLU A 3 26.39 -4.97 4.29
CA GLU A 3 27.12 -4.46 3.11
C GLU A 3 27.15 -5.47 1.96
N ASN A 4 27.30 -6.77 2.25
CA ASN A 4 27.34 -7.82 1.25
C ASN A 4 26.02 -7.89 0.47
N SER A 5 24.88 -7.81 1.16
CA SER A 5 23.55 -7.80 0.51
C SER A 5 23.35 -6.60 -0.40
N VAL A 6 23.96 -5.46 -0.07
CA VAL A 6 23.90 -4.24 -0.89
C VAL A 6 24.72 -4.37 -2.16
N LYS A 7 25.97 -4.84 -2.04
CA LYS A 7 26.85 -5.09 -3.20
C LYS A 7 26.25 -6.13 -4.14
N TYR A 8 25.69 -7.20 -3.59
CA TYR A 8 25.02 -8.23 -4.38
C TYR A 8 23.81 -7.66 -5.14
N PHE A 9 22.96 -6.87 -4.49
CA PHE A 9 21.81 -6.25 -5.14
C PHE A 9 22.21 -5.28 -6.27
N GLU A 10 23.31 -4.53 -6.10
CA GLU A 10 23.86 -3.69 -7.18
C GLU A 10 24.28 -4.51 -8.41
N LEU A 11 24.97 -5.63 -8.20
CA LEU A 11 25.35 -6.54 -9.28
C LEU A 11 24.12 -7.10 -10.01
N GLU A 12 23.09 -7.52 -9.27
CA GLU A 12 21.84 -8.01 -9.83
C GLU A 12 21.12 -6.93 -10.66
N LEU A 13 21.12 -5.67 -10.21
CA LEU A 13 20.55 -4.56 -11.00
C LEU A 13 21.32 -4.34 -12.31
N MET A 14 22.65 -4.42 -12.26
CA MET A 14 23.50 -4.26 -13.45
C MET A 14 23.33 -5.42 -14.42
N ASP A 15 23.22 -6.66 -13.93
CA ASP A 15 22.94 -7.81 -14.79
C ASP A 15 21.54 -7.74 -15.39
N PHE A 16 20.53 -7.43 -14.58
CA PHE A 16 19.15 -7.25 -15.05
C PHE A 16 19.07 -6.21 -16.17
N LYS A 17 19.75 -5.06 -16.02
CA LYS A 17 19.85 -4.06 -17.09
C LYS A 17 20.44 -4.66 -18.37
N LYS A 18 21.54 -5.40 -18.30
CA LYS A 18 22.16 -6.04 -19.48
C LYS A 18 21.20 -7.01 -20.16
N GLN A 19 20.45 -7.80 -19.40
CA GLN A 19 19.47 -8.73 -19.96
C GLN A 19 18.32 -7.98 -20.66
N VAL A 20 17.82 -6.91 -20.05
CA VAL A 20 16.79 -6.06 -20.67
C VAL A 20 17.31 -5.43 -21.95
N GLU A 21 18.49 -4.80 -21.94
CA GLU A 21 19.11 -4.21 -23.14
C GLU A 21 19.25 -5.21 -24.29
N LYS A 22 19.65 -6.45 -23.99
CA LYS A 22 19.76 -7.53 -24.97
C LYS A 22 18.39 -7.93 -25.52
N PHE A 23 17.37 -7.97 -24.68
CA PHE A 23 16.01 -8.32 -25.08
C PHE A 23 15.37 -7.25 -25.97
N VAL A 24 15.57 -5.96 -25.66
CA VAL A 24 14.98 -4.83 -26.41
C VAL A 24 15.89 -4.28 -27.52
N ASP A 25 17.08 -4.86 -27.69
CA ASP A 25 18.14 -4.40 -28.61
C ASP A 25 18.41 -2.88 -28.54
N THR A 26 18.40 -2.33 -27.33
CA THR A 26 18.56 -0.89 -27.09
C THR A 26 19.40 -0.66 -25.83
N LYS A 27 20.35 0.27 -25.90
CA LYS A 27 21.14 0.68 -24.73
C LYS A 27 20.35 1.60 -23.81
N ILE A 28 20.45 1.34 -22.51
CA ILE A 28 19.83 2.13 -21.46
C ILE A 28 20.93 2.95 -20.81
N SER A 29 20.92 4.27 -20.97
CA SER A 29 21.92 5.15 -20.37
C SER A 29 21.62 5.43 -18.89
N ASN A 30 22.60 5.96 -18.14
CA ASN A 30 22.37 6.37 -16.76
C ASN A 30 21.40 7.55 -16.69
N GLU A 31 21.44 8.44 -17.67
CA GLU A 31 20.55 9.58 -17.81
C GLU A 31 19.10 9.11 -17.99
N ASN A 32 18.85 8.11 -18.85
CA ASN A 32 17.52 7.53 -19.02
C ASN A 32 16.98 6.94 -17.70
N LEU A 33 17.83 6.28 -16.92
CA LEU A 33 17.45 5.73 -15.61
C LEU A 33 17.13 6.83 -14.60
N LEU A 34 17.96 7.88 -14.52
CA LEU A 34 17.73 9.00 -13.61
C LEU A 34 16.43 9.74 -13.95
N GLU A 35 16.18 10.01 -15.23
CA GLU A 35 14.92 10.60 -15.69
C GLU A 35 13.72 9.72 -15.33
N SER A 36 13.83 8.40 -15.53
CA SER A 36 12.78 7.46 -15.16
C SER A 36 12.53 7.44 -13.64
N ILE A 37 13.58 7.43 -12.82
CA ILE A 37 13.46 7.51 -11.35
C ILE A 37 12.71 8.78 -10.94
N LYS A 38 13.08 9.95 -11.48
CA LYS A 38 12.38 11.21 -11.21
C LYS A 38 10.91 11.15 -11.64
N LYS A 39 10.63 10.59 -12.82
CA LYS A 39 9.27 10.41 -13.35
C LYS A 39 8.41 9.54 -12.43
N TYR A 40 8.94 8.41 -11.96
CA TYR A 40 8.25 7.54 -11.01
C TYR A 40 8.10 8.18 -9.62
N ASN A 41 9.08 8.95 -9.15
CA ASN A 41 8.99 9.66 -7.88
C ASN A 41 7.83 10.67 -7.90
N ASN A 42 7.79 11.52 -8.93
CA ASN A 42 6.74 12.53 -9.11
C ASN A 42 5.35 11.92 -9.31
N PHE A 43 5.29 10.74 -9.92
CA PHE A 43 4.05 9.98 -10.05
C PHE A 43 3.58 9.42 -8.70
N LYS A 44 4.48 8.81 -7.93
CA LYS A 44 4.17 8.24 -6.61
C LYS A 44 3.76 9.30 -5.59
N THR A 45 4.33 10.50 -5.63
CA THR A 45 3.88 11.62 -4.78
C THR A 45 2.39 11.88 -4.96
N LYS A 46 1.86 11.78 -6.19
CA LYS A 46 0.42 11.94 -6.44
C LYS A 46 -0.41 10.77 -5.93
N LEU A 47 0.11 9.56 -5.93
CA LEU A 47 -0.58 8.42 -5.29
C LEU A 47 -0.63 8.55 -3.77
N ILE A 48 0.38 9.17 -3.14
CA ILE A 48 0.36 9.44 -1.69
C ILE A 48 -0.79 10.39 -1.33
N GLU A 49 -1.08 11.40 -2.17
CA GLU A 49 -2.19 12.34 -1.96
C GLU A 49 -3.57 11.65 -1.95
N LEU A 50 -3.72 10.48 -2.59
CA LEU A 50 -4.97 9.71 -2.54
C LEU A 50 -5.30 9.20 -1.14
N ASN A 51 -4.31 9.05 -0.26
CA ASN A 51 -4.54 8.54 1.10
C ASN A 51 -5.50 9.43 1.88
N SER A 52 -5.39 10.76 1.74
CA SER A 52 -6.20 11.74 2.47
C SER A 52 -7.52 12.08 1.80
N LEU A 53 -7.81 11.52 0.62
CA LEU A 53 -9.09 11.75 -0.04
C LEU A 53 -10.20 10.99 0.67
N ASN A 54 -11.30 11.71 0.91
CA ASN A 54 -12.54 11.15 1.41
C ASN A 54 -13.37 10.62 0.23
N VAL A 55 -13.11 9.39 -0.17
CA VAL A 55 -13.77 8.67 -1.26
C VAL A 55 -13.97 7.21 -0.86
N LYS A 56 -14.88 6.51 -1.55
CA LYS A 56 -15.05 5.06 -1.36
C LYS A 56 -13.73 4.32 -1.58
N GLY A 57 -13.44 3.37 -0.70
CA GLY A 57 -12.28 2.50 -0.80
C GLY A 57 -12.19 1.81 -2.16
N SER A 58 -13.32 1.39 -2.75
CA SER A 58 -13.39 0.74 -4.06
C SER A 58 -12.94 1.65 -5.21
N GLU A 59 -13.27 2.94 -5.15
CA GLU A 59 -12.79 3.92 -6.11
C GLU A 59 -11.29 4.21 -5.92
N LYS A 60 -10.85 4.34 -4.68
CA LYS A 60 -9.43 4.52 -4.34
C LYS A 60 -8.60 3.33 -4.84
N LEU A 61 -9.05 2.10 -4.59
CA LEU A 61 -8.42 0.87 -5.09
C LEU A 61 -8.33 0.86 -6.62
N ARG A 62 -9.43 1.23 -7.30
CA ARG A 62 -9.47 1.29 -8.76
C ARG A 62 -8.43 2.25 -9.32
N VAL A 63 -8.32 3.46 -8.76
CA VAL A 63 -7.33 4.45 -9.20
C VAL A 63 -5.92 3.94 -8.93
N ILE A 64 -5.63 3.47 -7.71
CA ILE A 64 -4.31 2.98 -7.31
C ILE A 64 -3.84 1.84 -8.22
N GLN A 65 -4.67 0.82 -8.42
CA GLN A 65 -4.28 -0.35 -9.18
C GLN A 65 -4.16 -0.07 -10.68
N THR A 66 -5.06 0.76 -11.23
CA THR A 66 -4.92 1.21 -12.62
C THR A 66 -3.62 2.01 -12.79
N ALA A 67 -3.33 2.91 -11.86
CA ALA A 67 -2.09 3.69 -11.88
C ALA A 67 -0.85 2.79 -11.77
N MET A 68 -0.88 1.72 -10.96
CA MET A 68 0.21 0.73 -10.88
C MET A 68 0.45 0.02 -12.22
N LEU A 69 -0.61 -0.30 -12.97
CA LEU A 69 -0.52 -0.99 -14.27
C LEU A 69 0.04 -0.09 -15.38
N TYR A 70 -0.46 1.15 -15.49
CA TYR A 70 -0.05 2.09 -16.54
C TYR A 70 1.21 2.91 -16.18
N GLY A 71 1.58 2.93 -14.91
CA GLY A 71 2.71 3.68 -14.39
C GLY A 71 2.55 5.20 -14.59
N PRO A 72 3.65 5.94 -14.76
CA PRO A 72 3.63 7.40 -14.82
C PRO A 72 2.79 8.02 -15.95
N SER A 73 2.44 7.24 -16.99
CA SER A 73 1.52 7.70 -18.05
C SER A 73 0.11 8.01 -17.52
N TYR A 74 -0.29 7.38 -16.41
CA TYR A 74 -1.59 7.56 -15.77
C TYR A 74 -1.66 8.78 -14.83
N ARG A 75 -0.55 9.50 -14.64
CA ARG A 75 -0.44 10.60 -13.66
C ARG A 75 -1.52 11.68 -13.85
N GLY A 76 -1.85 12.04 -15.09
CA GLY A 76 -2.88 13.05 -15.38
C GLY A 76 -4.24 12.64 -14.80
N LYS A 77 -4.67 11.40 -15.02
CA LYS A 77 -5.93 10.86 -14.49
C LYS A 77 -5.96 10.77 -12.96
N VAL A 78 -4.80 10.52 -12.33
CA VAL A 78 -4.70 10.57 -10.86
C VAL A 78 -4.96 11.99 -10.35
N ILE A 79 -4.38 13.00 -11.02
CA ILE A 79 -4.56 14.41 -10.65
C ILE A 79 -6.02 14.83 -10.84
N GLU A 80 -6.62 14.53 -12.00
CA GLU A 80 -8.03 14.81 -12.27
C GLU A 80 -8.94 14.19 -11.20
N PHE A 81 -8.67 12.95 -10.79
CA PHE A 81 -9.41 12.29 -9.72
C PHE A 81 -9.24 13.00 -8.37
N ILE A 82 -8.01 13.43 -8.01
CA ILE A 82 -7.75 14.18 -6.78
C ILE A 82 -8.50 15.51 -6.78
N GLU A 83 -8.42 16.27 -7.87
CA GLU A 83 -9.04 17.59 -7.99
C GLU A 83 -10.57 17.50 -7.92
N LYS A 84 -11.16 16.50 -8.59
CA LYS A 84 -12.61 16.26 -8.54
C LYS A 84 -13.13 15.95 -7.13
N ASN A 85 -12.32 15.30 -6.29
CA ASN A 85 -12.76 14.78 -4.98
C ASN A 85 -12.16 15.53 -3.78
N ARG A 86 -11.41 16.61 -4.00
CA ARG A 86 -10.73 17.34 -2.92
C ARG A 86 -11.71 17.93 -1.89
N ASP A 87 -12.86 18.40 -2.37
CA ASP A 87 -13.85 19.10 -1.55
C ASP A 87 -15.07 18.23 -1.18
N ASN A 88 -15.03 16.92 -1.49
CA ASN A 88 -16.16 16.03 -1.27
C ASN A 88 -16.21 15.54 0.18
N GLN A 89 -16.71 16.38 1.10
CA GLN A 89 -16.70 16.09 2.54
C GLN A 89 -17.98 15.42 3.07
N GLU A 90 -19.14 15.64 2.44
CA GLU A 90 -20.42 15.28 3.05
C GLU A 90 -20.81 13.79 2.88
N GLU A 91 -20.36 13.13 1.81
CA GLU A 91 -20.92 11.83 1.37
C GLU A 91 -20.49 10.63 2.23
N PHE A 92 -19.45 10.75 3.06
CA PHE A 92 -18.85 9.62 3.79
C PHE A 92 -18.85 9.76 5.32
N SER A 93 -19.51 10.78 5.86
CA SER A 93 -19.49 11.12 7.29
C SER A 93 -20.04 10.03 8.24
N ASN A 94 -20.86 9.10 7.73
CA ASN A 94 -21.48 8.03 8.53
C ASN A 94 -20.83 6.65 8.35
N LEU A 95 -19.78 6.51 7.53
CA LEU A 95 -19.15 5.22 7.31
C LEU A 95 -18.14 4.87 8.40
N LYS A 96 -17.96 3.57 8.64
CA LYS A 96 -16.93 3.05 9.56
C LYS A 96 -15.62 2.87 8.81
N ASP A 97 -14.69 3.79 9.01
CA ASP A 97 -13.40 3.76 8.32
C ASP A 97 -12.45 2.69 8.88
N VAL A 98 -11.84 1.93 7.97
CA VAL A 98 -10.90 0.86 8.30
C VAL A 98 -9.60 0.95 7.51
N ILE A 99 -8.54 0.45 8.12
CA ILE A 99 -7.28 0.11 7.45
C ILE A 99 -7.37 -1.33 6.97
N LEU A 100 -7.18 -1.55 5.68
CA LEU A 100 -6.99 -2.88 5.12
C LEU A 100 -5.49 -3.20 5.08
N THR A 101 -5.06 -4.23 5.81
CA THR A 101 -3.68 -4.73 5.84
C THR A 101 -3.64 -6.23 5.57
N GLY A 102 -2.44 -6.78 5.42
CA GLY A 102 -2.22 -8.18 5.07
C GLY A 102 -2.15 -8.38 3.56
N CYS A 103 -2.81 -9.43 3.06
CA CYS A 103 -2.89 -9.70 1.62
C CYS A 103 -3.66 -8.57 0.90
N SER A 104 -3.11 -8.04 -0.19
CA SER A 104 -3.86 -7.12 -1.06
C SER A 104 -5.09 -7.78 -1.68
N ILE A 105 -6.06 -6.93 -2.02
CA ILE A 105 -7.19 -7.25 -2.89
C ILE A 105 -7.00 -6.60 -4.25
N PHE A 106 -7.63 -7.18 -5.27
CA PHE A 106 -7.56 -6.70 -6.64
C PHE A 106 -8.87 -6.02 -7.05
N LEU A 107 -8.86 -5.34 -8.20
CA LEU A 107 -10.04 -4.79 -8.83
C LEU A 107 -11.06 -5.90 -9.03
N ASN A 108 -12.32 -5.61 -8.70
CA ASN A 108 -13.45 -6.54 -8.75
C ASN A 108 -13.37 -7.71 -7.75
N ASP A 109 -12.52 -7.62 -6.74
CA ASP A 109 -12.55 -8.53 -5.60
C ASP A 109 -13.76 -8.21 -4.70
N TYR A 110 -14.59 -9.22 -4.42
CA TYR A 110 -15.84 -9.02 -3.68
C TYR A 110 -15.64 -8.63 -2.22
N LEU A 111 -14.43 -8.74 -1.66
CA LEU A 111 -14.19 -8.36 -0.27
C LEU A 111 -14.45 -6.87 -0.04
N ILE A 112 -14.06 -6.01 -1.00
CA ILE A 112 -14.31 -4.56 -0.85
C ILE A 112 -15.80 -4.25 -0.88
N ASP A 113 -16.55 -4.95 -1.73
CA ASP A 113 -18.00 -4.82 -1.81
C ASP A 113 -18.67 -5.24 -0.49
N LEU A 114 -18.18 -6.30 0.16
CA LEU A 114 -18.71 -6.72 1.46
C LEU A 114 -18.47 -5.68 2.55
N ILE A 115 -17.28 -5.07 2.58
CA ILE A 115 -16.95 -4.01 3.55
C ILE A 115 -17.87 -2.79 3.32
N GLU A 116 -18.04 -2.37 2.07
CA GLU A 116 -18.87 -1.21 1.73
C GLU A 116 -20.37 -1.47 1.94
N GLN A 117 -20.86 -2.68 1.62
CA GLN A 117 -22.26 -3.08 1.86
C GLN A 117 -22.61 -3.11 3.36
N ALA A 118 -21.63 -3.44 4.21
CA ALA A 118 -21.76 -3.45 5.65
C ALA A 118 -21.64 -2.05 6.30
N GLY A 119 -21.55 -0.98 5.50
CA GLY A 119 -21.40 0.40 5.99
C GLY A 119 -19.97 0.79 6.35
N GLY A 120 -18.98 -0.02 5.98
CA GLY A 120 -17.57 0.28 6.16
C GLY A 120 -16.95 0.99 4.98
N ASN A 121 -15.80 1.61 5.18
CA ASN A 121 -15.00 2.21 4.12
C ASN A 121 -13.52 1.89 4.30
N VAL A 122 -12.85 1.42 3.24
CA VAL A 122 -11.40 1.19 3.30
C VAL A 122 -10.68 2.53 3.11
N TYR A 123 -10.45 3.22 4.22
CA TYR A 123 -9.78 4.51 4.25
C TYR A 123 -8.32 4.42 3.76
N PHE A 124 -7.60 3.39 4.19
CA PHE A 124 -6.17 3.21 3.89
C PHE A 124 -5.80 1.77 3.55
N PHE A 125 -5.02 1.60 2.48
CA PHE A 125 -4.51 0.32 2.03
C PHE A 125 -3.05 0.13 2.48
N ASP A 126 -2.83 -0.52 3.63
CA ASP A 126 -1.51 -0.95 4.08
C ASP A 126 -1.12 -2.29 3.42
N THR A 127 -1.01 -2.29 2.10
CA THR A 127 -0.74 -3.50 1.32
C THR A 127 0.22 -3.22 0.16
N TRP A 128 0.64 -4.28 -0.55
CA TRP A 128 1.60 -4.20 -1.66
C TRP A 128 1.05 -3.54 -2.93
N ILE A 129 -0.27 -3.55 -3.15
CA ILE A 129 -0.95 -2.74 -4.17
C ILE A 129 -1.17 -1.29 -3.69
N GLY A 130 -1.24 -1.08 -2.37
CA GLY A 130 -1.43 0.23 -1.76
C GLY A 130 -0.13 0.90 -1.35
N ASN A 131 -0.09 1.34 -0.09
CA ASN A 131 0.97 2.15 0.49
C ASN A 131 2.37 1.59 0.27
N HIS A 132 2.59 0.27 0.21
CA HIS A 132 3.96 -0.25 0.05
C HIS A 132 4.53 0.02 -1.36
N TYR A 133 3.67 0.17 -2.37
CA TYR A 133 4.08 0.48 -3.74
C TYR A 133 4.57 1.93 -3.88
N TYR A 134 3.78 2.89 -3.37
CA TYR A 134 3.98 4.32 -3.65
C TYR A 134 4.65 5.13 -2.54
N SER A 135 4.82 4.59 -1.33
CA SER A 135 5.38 5.37 -0.19
C SER A 135 6.90 5.56 -0.22
N GLN A 136 7.63 4.74 -0.98
CA GLN A 136 9.08 4.88 -1.12
C GLN A 136 9.42 5.87 -2.22
N ILE A 137 9.56 7.13 -1.82
CA ILE A 137 10.00 8.27 -2.63
C ILE A 137 11.27 8.89 -2.04
N PHE A 138 11.99 9.63 -2.87
CA PHE A 138 13.11 10.49 -2.50
C PHE A 138 12.65 11.95 -2.46
N ASP A 139 13.30 12.75 -1.61
CA ASP A 139 13.20 14.20 -1.67
C ASP A 139 13.94 14.77 -2.90
N ASP A 140 13.65 16.03 -3.23
CA ASP A 140 14.19 16.70 -4.41
C ASP A 140 15.71 16.90 -4.34
N GLU A 141 16.24 17.15 -3.14
CA GLU A 141 17.69 17.30 -2.92
C GLU A 141 18.42 16.00 -3.31
N LYS A 142 17.92 14.86 -2.86
CA LYS A 142 18.50 13.55 -3.14
C LYS A 142 18.37 13.16 -4.62
N LEU A 143 17.24 13.48 -5.24
CA LEU A 143 17.03 13.23 -6.67
C LEU A 143 17.94 14.08 -7.57
N ASN A 144 18.25 15.30 -7.15
CA ASN A 144 19.03 16.24 -7.97
C ASN A 144 20.54 16.14 -7.73
N SER A 145 20.96 15.68 -6.54
CA SER A 145 22.38 15.48 -6.21
C SER A 145 22.97 14.16 -6.76
N SER A 146 22.14 13.15 -7.05
CA SER A 146 22.63 11.85 -7.49
C SER A 146 22.96 11.80 -8.99
N GLN A 147 24.22 11.52 -9.30
CA GLN A 147 24.70 11.27 -10.68
C GLN A 147 24.71 9.78 -11.04
N ASN A 148 24.48 8.89 -10.07
CA ASN A 148 24.49 7.44 -10.27
C ASN A 148 23.10 6.85 -9.96
N PRO A 149 22.32 6.38 -10.95
CA PRO A 149 20.98 5.84 -10.71
C PRO A 149 20.96 4.61 -9.79
N TYR A 150 22.02 3.78 -9.81
CA TYR A 150 22.11 2.61 -8.94
C TYR A 150 22.16 3.00 -7.47
N SER A 151 22.82 4.12 -7.14
CA SER A 151 22.86 4.62 -5.76
C SER A 151 21.47 4.89 -5.20
N LEU A 152 20.55 5.42 -6.02
CA LEU A 152 19.15 5.65 -5.64
C LEU A 152 18.41 4.32 -5.49
N LEU A 153 18.51 3.40 -6.45
CA LEU A 153 17.84 2.10 -6.38
C LEU A 153 18.29 1.27 -5.16
N ILE A 154 19.59 1.29 -4.87
CA ILE A 154 20.19 0.68 -3.68
C ILE A 154 19.68 1.35 -2.41
N GLU A 155 19.59 2.68 -2.39
CA GLU A 155 19.08 3.40 -1.23
C GLU A 155 17.61 3.05 -0.94
N ARG A 156 16.78 2.96 -1.99
CA ARG A 156 15.40 2.46 -1.86
C ARG A 156 15.38 1.05 -1.28
N PHE A 157 16.23 0.15 -1.78
CA PHE A 157 16.35 -1.20 -1.22
C PHE A 157 16.75 -1.14 0.26
N LYS A 158 17.76 -0.37 0.64
CA LYS A 158 18.23 -0.24 2.04
C LYS A 158 17.15 0.32 2.97
N LYS A 159 16.45 1.37 2.54
CA LYS A 159 15.45 2.09 3.34
C LYS A 159 14.06 1.44 3.33
N ASN A 160 13.82 0.41 2.52
CA ASN A 160 12.55 -0.31 2.51
C ASN A 160 12.27 -0.95 3.90
N LYS A 161 11.16 -0.52 4.51
CA LYS A 161 10.62 -1.00 5.80
C LYS A 161 9.20 -1.60 5.69
N LEU A 162 8.62 -1.63 4.49
CA LEU A 162 7.20 -1.88 4.29
C LEU A 162 6.88 -3.18 3.59
N SER A 163 7.86 -3.84 2.96
CA SER A 163 7.64 -5.18 2.39
C SER A 163 7.43 -6.19 3.52
N ASP A 164 6.35 -6.97 3.45
CA ASP A 164 6.04 -7.95 4.50
C ASP A 164 7.06 -9.10 4.55
N HIS A 165 7.48 -9.62 3.38
CA HIS A 165 8.29 -10.84 3.30
C HIS A 165 9.81 -10.63 3.36
N SER A 166 10.32 -9.44 3.05
CA SER A 166 11.74 -9.25 2.73
C SER A 166 12.44 -8.22 3.61
N VAL A 167 11.79 -7.73 4.66
CA VAL A 167 12.39 -6.80 5.62
C VAL A 167 12.36 -7.37 7.04
N PRO A 168 13.42 -7.16 7.82
CA PRO A 168 13.41 -7.52 9.23
C PRO A 168 12.41 -6.65 10.00
N ASN A 169 11.88 -7.17 11.10
CA ASN A 169 10.94 -6.47 11.98
C ASN A 169 9.73 -5.90 11.20
N PHE A 170 9.28 -6.62 10.17
CA PHE A 170 8.20 -6.15 9.30
C PHE A 170 6.92 -5.89 10.11
N LEU A 171 6.67 -6.72 11.14
CA LEU A 171 5.48 -6.62 11.97
C LEU A 171 5.48 -5.35 12.82
N GLU A 172 6.61 -5.04 13.46
CA GLU A 172 6.79 -3.80 14.23
C GLU A 172 6.67 -2.58 13.31
N ASN A 173 7.23 -2.65 12.09
CA ASN A 173 7.10 -1.59 11.11
C ASN A 173 5.65 -1.39 10.67
N LYS A 174 4.90 -2.49 10.47
CA LYS A 174 3.47 -2.49 10.11
C LYS A 174 2.62 -1.88 11.22
N ILE A 175 2.81 -2.31 12.46
CA ILE A 175 2.12 -1.76 13.63
C ILE A 175 2.36 -0.25 13.74
N ARG A 176 3.64 0.18 13.65
CA ARG A 176 3.97 1.61 13.69
C ARG A 176 3.33 2.40 12.54
N LYS A 177 3.23 1.81 11.34
CA LYS A 177 2.55 2.46 10.21
C LYS A 177 1.06 2.61 10.48
N ILE A 178 0.39 1.61 11.04
CA ILE A 178 -1.01 1.70 11.45
C ILE A 178 -1.22 2.80 12.50
N GLU A 179 -0.35 2.87 13.51
CA GLU A 179 -0.38 3.94 14.51
C GLU A 179 -0.21 5.34 13.89
N GLU A 180 0.75 5.50 12.98
CA GLU A 180 0.99 6.77 12.27
C GLU A 180 -0.23 7.22 11.47
N ILE A 181 -0.87 6.29 10.73
CA ILE A 181 -2.04 6.59 9.91
C ILE A 181 -3.25 6.93 10.78
N ASN A 182 -3.47 6.19 11.87
CA ASN A 182 -4.54 6.48 12.82
C ASN A 182 -4.34 7.83 13.52
N GLY A 183 -3.10 8.16 13.91
CA GLY A 183 -2.79 9.46 14.50
C GLY A 183 -3.14 10.61 13.58
N LYS A 184 -2.74 10.55 12.31
CA LYS A 184 -3.10 11.54 11.28
C LYS A 184 -4.60 11.60 11.02
N TYR A 185 -5.27 10.45 11.00
CA TYR A 185 -6.73 10.37 10.84
C TYR A 185 -7.46 11.12 11.96
N LYS A 186 -7.00 10.97 13.20
CA LYS A 186 -7.60 11.60 14.38
C LYS A 186 -7.38 13.10 14.51
N GLU A 187 -6.49 13.70 13.72
CA GLU A 187 -6.39 15.15 13.64
C GLU A 187 -7.69 15.79 13.13
N ASN A 188 -8.47 15.05 12.35
CA ASN A 188 -9.72 15.53 11.73
C ASN A 188 -10.95 14.68 12.08
N ASN A 189 -10.80 13.61 12.87
CA ASN A 189 -11.86 12.66 13.18
C ASN A 189 -11.89 12.30 14.67
N SER A 190 -13.08 12.06 15.23
CA SER A 190 -13.25 11.80 16.66
C SER A 190 -13.12 10.32 17.06
N HIS A 191 -12.92 9.41 16.10
CA HIS A 191 -12.85 7.96 16.34
C HIS A 191 -11.56 7.36 15.77
N ASP A 192 -11.22 6.15 16.24
CA ASP A 192 -10.08 5.39 15.74
C ASP A 192 -10.48 4.54 14.52
N LEU A 193 -9.53 4.31 13.62
CA LEU A 193 -9.70 3.40 12.49
C LEU A 193 -9.75 1.95 12.97
N GLY A 194 -10.71 1.18 12.46
CA GLY A 194 -10.68 -0.28 12.58
C GLY A 194 -9.57 -0.89 11.73
N VAL A 195 -9.08 -2.08 12.08
CA VAL A 195 -8.06 -2.79 11.26
C VAL A 195 -8.62 -4.12 10.78
N ILE A 196 -8.72 -4.28 9.45
CA ILE A 196 -8.99 -5.57 8.82
C ILE A 196 -7.66 -6.15 8.34
N ASN A 197 -7.20 -7.20 9.02
CA ASN A 197 -6.05 -8.00 8.61
C ASN A 197 -6.53 -9.14 7.70
N HIS A 198 -6.46 -8.91 6.40
CA HIS A 198 -6.90 -9.84 5.37
C HIS A 198 -5.84 -10.91 5.08
N ILE A 199 -6.26 -12.16 5.10
CA ILE A 199 -5.38 -13.33 4.95
C ILE A 199 -5.96 -14.20 3.84
N ILE A 200 -5.16 -14.47 2.80
CA ILE A 200 -5.50 -15.51 1.83
C ILE A 200 -5.04 -16.86 2.41
N LYS A 201 -5.90 -17.88 2.36
CA LYS A 201 -5.56 -19.25 2.77
C LYS A 201 -4.22 -19.67 2.16
N PHE A 202 -3.39 -20.32 2.97
CA PHE A 202 -2.02 -20.73 2.63
C PHE A 202 -1.01 -19.58 2.43
N CYS A 203 -1.35 -18.35 2.80
CA CYS A 203 -0.35 -17.32 3.03
C CYS A 203 0.24 -17.48 4.44
N ASP A 204 1.12 -18.47 4.60
CA ASP A 204 1.70 -18.86 5.90
C ASP A 204 2.30 -17.68 6.66
N HIS A 205 2.96 -16.78 5.94
CA HIS A 205 3.58 -15.59 6.51
C HIS A 205 2.59 -14.71 7.29
N PHE A 206 1.39 -14.44 6.75
CA PHE A 206 0.37 -13.68 7.47
C PHE A 206 -0.43 -14.54 8.43
N SER A 207 -0.75 -15.78 8.05
CA SER A 207 -1.58 -16.68 8.86
C SER A 207 -0.92 -16.99 10.20
N MET A 208 0.37 -17.38 10.19
CA MET A 208 1.12 -17.75 11.41
C MET A 208 1.29 -16.59 12.39
N LEU A 209 1.33 -15.34 11.90
CA LEU A 209 1.57 -14.15 12.72
C LEU A 209 0.30 -13.39 13.08
N SER A 210 -0.86 -13.79 12.54
CA SER A 210 -2.14 -13.09 12.66
C SER A 210 -2.60 -12.88 14.11
N SER A 211 -2.47 -13.90 14.97
CA SER A 211 -2.86 -13.82 16.38
C SER A 211 -1.97 -12.85 17.15
N TYR A 212 -0.65 -12.95 16.96
CA TYR A 212 0.31 -12.06 17.61
C TYR A 212 0.16 -10.61 17.15
N PHE A 213 -0.06 -10.39 15.84
CA PHE A 213 -0.36 -9.08 15.28
C PHE A 213 -1.59 -8.44 15.92
N LYS A 214 -2.70 -9.20 15.97
CA LYS A 214 -3.94 -8.77 16.58
C LYS A 214 -3.76 -8.41 18.06
N GLU A 215 -3.10 -9.27 18.83
CA GLU A 215 -2.82 -9.02 20.26
C GLU A 215 -2.03 -7.71 20.47
N LYS A 216 -0.99 -7.47 19.66
CA LYS A 216 -0.16 -6.27 19.78
C LYS A 216 -0.93 -4.98 19.46
N LEU A 217 -1.79 -5.01 18.46
CA LEU A 217 -2.64 -3.87 18.12
C LEU A 217 -3.76 -3.64 19.14
N GLN A 218 -4.38 -4.71 19.65
CA GLN A 218 -5.40 -4.59 20.71
C GLN A 218 -4.81 -4.03 22.01
N LYS A 219 -3.58 -4.39 22.38
CA LYS A 219 -2.86 -3.75 23.51
C LYS A 219 -2.62 -2.26 23.32
N LYS A 220 -2.69 -1.76 22.07
CA LYS A 220 -2.57 -0.35 21.71
C LYS A 220 -3.95 0.33 21.52
N GLY A 221 -5.05 -0.37 21.79
CA GLY A 221 -6.42 0.16 21.72
C GLY A 221 -7.12 -0.03 20.37
N PHE A 222 -6.51 -0.69 19.38
CA PHE A 222 -7.14 -0.92 18.09
C PHE A 222 -8.10 -2.10 18.10
N GLN A 223 -9.25 -1.93 17.43
CA GLN A 223 -10.12 -3.05 17.07
C GLN A 223 -9.61 -3.74 15.80
N VAL A 224 -9.42 -5.06 15.86
CA VAL A 224 -8.79 -5.84 14.78
C VAL A 224 -9.61 -7.08 14.40
N LEU A 225 -9.93 -7.18 13.11
CA LEU A 225 -10.54 -8.36 12.49
C LEU A 225 -9.48 -9.09 11.64
N ASN A 226 -9.09 -10.30 12.08
CA ASN A 226 -8.35 -11.23 11.22
C ASN A 226 -9.36 -11.92 10.29
N LEU A 227 -9.28 -11.68 8.99
CA LEU A 227 -10.23 -12.17 8.01
C LEU A 227 -9.55 -13.09 6.99
N GLU A 228 -9.64 -14.39 7.23
CA GLU A 228 -9.08 -15.41 6.33
C GLU A 228 -10.12 -15.89 5.30
N ARG A 229 -9.70 -15.99 4.03
CA ARG A 229 -10.54 -16.48 2.92
C ARG A 229 -9.72 -17.13 1.80
N ASP A 230 -10.40 -17.77 0.87
CA ASP A 230 -9.89 -18.05 -0.48
C ASP A 230 -10.66 -17.23 -1.51
N TYR A 231 -10.26 -17.26 -2.78
CA TYR A 231 -10.90 -16.51 -3.87
C TYR A 231 -12.29 -17.03 -4.27
N SER A 232 -12.72 -18.19 -3.78
CA SER A 232 -14.05 -18.71 -4.06
C SER A 232 -15.11 -17.83 -3.39
N ARG A 233 -16.34 -17.86 -3.91
CA ARG A 233 -17.48 -17.16 -3.28
C ARG A 233 -18.20 -18.03 -2.23
N ALA A 234 -17.69 -19.24 -1.96
CA ALA A 234 -18.37 -20.21 -1.09
C ALA A 234 -18.53 -19.71 0.35
N ASN A 235 -17.58 -18.93 0.86
CA ASN A 235 -17.60 -18.39 2.21
C ASN A 235 -18.16 -16.96 2.31
N ARG A 236 -18.76 -16.41 1.24
CA ARG A 236 -19.22 -15.01 1.20
C ARG A 236 -20.16 -14.66 2.36
N GLY A 237 -21.13 -15.53 2.67
CA GLY A 237 -22.08 -15.31 3.77
C GLY A 237 -21.39 -15.21 5.13
N GLN A 238 -20.45 -16.13 5.42
CA GLN A 238 -19.67 -16.10 6.66
C GLN A 238 -18.81 -14.83 6.76
N LEU A 239 -18.17 -14.41 5.66
CA LEU A 239 -17.38 -13.19 5.63
C LEU A 239 -18.24 -11.95 5.89
N SER A 240 -19.43 -11.87 5.27
CA SER A 240 -20.39 -10.78 5.49
C SER A 240 -20.72 -10.64 6.98
N THR A 241 -21.22 -11.70 7.62
CA THR A 241 -21.61 -11.65 9.05
C THR A 241 -20.46 -11.23 9.97
N ARG A 242 -19.23 -11.65 9.67
CA ARG A 242 -18.05 -11.28 10.47
C ARG A 242 -17.64 -9.82 10.27
N ILE A 243 -17.83 -9.29 9.06
CA ILE A 243 -17.57 -7.88 8.74
C ILE A 243 -18.66 -7.02 9.39
N ASP A 244 -19.94 -7.39 9.23
CA ASP A 244 -21.08 -6.70 9.85
C ASP A 244 -20.88 -6.56 11.37
N ALA A 245 -20.65 -7.68 12.06
CA ALA A 245 -20.42 -7.68 13.51
C ALA A 245 -19.17 -6.89 13.93
N PHE A 246 -18.13 -6.85 13.10
CA PHE A 246 -16.94 -6.06 13.39
C PHE A 246 -17.20 -4.57 13.28
N LEU A 247 -17.90 -4.14 12.22
CA LEU A 247 -18.20 -2.72 11.98
C LEU A 247 -19.24 -2.18 12.99
N GLU A 248 -20.16 -3.01 13.47
CA GLU A 248 -21.07 -2.65 14.58
C GLU A 248 -20.33 -2.38 15.89
N MET A 249 -19.14 -2.96 16.08
CA MET A 249 -18.31 -2.76 17.28
C MET A 249 -17.38 -1.53 17.21
N LEU A 250 -17.24 -0.89 16.04
CA LEU A 250 -16.42 0.31 15.82
C LEU A 250 -17.21 1.57 16.19
#